data_AF-A0A369XLN3-F1
#
_entry.id   AF-A0A369XLN3-F1
#
_cell.length_a   1.000
_cell.length_b   1.000
_cell.length_c   1.000
_cell.angle_alpha   90.00
_cell.angle_beta   90.00
_cell.angle_gamma   90.00
#
_symmetry.space_group_name_H-M   'P 1'
#
loop_
_entity.id
_entity.type
_entity.pdbx_description
1 polymer ?
#
loop_
_entity_poly.entity_id
_entity_poly.type
_entity_poly.pdbx_seq_one_letter_code
_entity_poly.pdbx_strand_id
1 'polypeptide(L)'
;MTTLSLTDAERTVFARVANADAPPGAIVRDFDVLLDYLSTDGIPVSPKTSEFAIARLPELNALLTHPVPIGLHRGKQTSYPNVAGLHLLLRFSRLGKVDRFGTTPRMILNTEMAAKWQLLNPTERYFSLLDRWWSF
;
A
#
# COMPACT_ATOMS: atom_id res chain seq x y z
N MET A 1 29.45 -23.97 -0.76
CA MET A 1 28.56 -22.96 -0.14
C MET A 1 29.43 -21.91 0.49
N THR A 2 29.47 -20.70 -0.07
CA THR A 2 30.27 -19.60 0.47
C THR A 2 29.53 -19.02 1.66
N THR A 3 30.11 -19.12 2.86
CA THR A 3 29.58 -18.44 4.05
C THR A 3 29.76 -16.94 3.87
N LEU A 4 28.64 -16.24 3.74
CA LEU A 4 28.59 -14.77 3.72
C LEU A 4 28.97 -14.29 5.14
N SER A 5 30.19 -13.80 5.31
CA SER A 5 30.65 -13.23 6.57
C SER A 5 30.54 -11.71 6.51
N LEU A 6 29.66 -11.14 7.32
CA LEU A 6 29.50 -9.69 7.45
C LEU A 6 30.63 -9.11 8.30
N THR A 7 31.27 -8.07 7.78
CA THR A 7 32.17 -7.16 8.51
C THR A 7 31.41 -6.37 9.58
N ASP A 8 32.12 -5.82 10.56
CA ASP A 8 31.50 -5.01 11.63
C ASP A 8 30.85 -3.73 11.10
N ALA A 9 31.42 -3.15 10.03
CA ALA A 9 30.83 -2.01 9.35
C ALA A 9 29.48 -2.36 8.71
N GLU A 10 29.40 -3.50 8.02
CA GLU A 10 28.15 -3.99 7.44
C GLU A 10 27.11 -4.28 8.53
N ARG A 11 27.50 -4.98 9.61
CA ARG A 11 26.60 -5.25 10.75
C ARG A 11 26.04 -3.96 11.36
N THR A 12 26.87 -2.93 11.49
CA THR A 12 26.45 -1.61 12.00
C THR A 12 25.44 -0.94 11.08
N VAL A 13 25.67 -0.99 9.76
CA VAL A 13 24.72 -0.46 8.77
C VAL A 13 23.40 -1.22 8.80
N PHE A 14 23.43 -2.55 8.85
CA PHE A 14 22.23 -3.38 8.96
C PHE A 14 21.45 -3.07 10.24
N ALA A 15 22.12 -2.98 11.39
CA ALA A 15 21.48 -2.63 12.65
C ALA A 15 20.84 -1.24 12.57
N ARG A 16 21.49 -0.26 11.95
CA ARG A 16 20.91 1.09 11.78
C ARG A 16 19.66 1.07 10.90
N VAL A 17 19.67 0.31 9.80
CA VAL A 17 18.51 0.21 8.89
C VAL A 17 17.38 -0.59 9.53
N ALA A 18 17.68 -1.66 10.26
CA ALA A 18 16.69 -2.47 10.96
C ALA A 18 16.02 -1.72 12.12
N ASN A 19 16.74 -0.78 12.74
CA ASN A 19 16.24 0.05 13.84
C ASN A 19 15.81 1.45 13.38
N ALA A 20 15.70 1.71 12.08
CA ALA A 20 15.25 3.01 11.60
C ALA A 20 13.76 3.18 11.88
N ASP A 21 13.38 4.36 12.40
CA ASP A 21 11.98 4.70 12.71
C ASP A 21 11.07 4.72 11.46
N ALA A 22 11.68 4.86 10.28
CA ALA A 22 10.99 4.81 9.00
C ALA A 22 11.72 3.85 8.04
N PRO A 23 10.98 3.05 7.26
CA PRO A 23 11.56 2.16 6.28
C PRO A 23 12.08 2.95 5.07
N PRO A 24 12.91 2.35 4.21
CA PRO A 24 13.36 2.99 2.99
C PRO A 24 12.19 3.42 2.08
N GLY A 25 12.20 4.69 1.68
CA GLY A 25 11.24 5.26 0.74
C GLY A 25 9.86 5.56 1.35
N ALA A 26 8.89 5.85 0.47
CA ALA A 26 7.55 6.29 0.86
C ALA A 26 6.50 5.17 0.93
N ILE A 27 6.83 3.95 0.47
CA ILE A 27 5.82 2.93 0.16
C ILE A 27 5.02 2.48 1.37
N VAL A 28 5.66 2.26 2.53
CA VAL A 28 4.95 1.83 3.75
C VAL A 28 4.06 2.96 4.27
N ARG A 29 4.58 4.21 4.33
CA ARG A 29 3.80 5.38 4.72
C ARG A 29 2.58 5.58 3.82
N ASP A 30 2.79 5.57 2.51
CA ASP A 30 1.72 5.79 1.53
C ASP A 30 0.70 4.65 1.53
N PHE A 31 1.14 3.44 1.84
CA PHE A 31 0.25 2.30 2.05
C PHE A 31 -0.56 2.43 3.35
N ASP A 32 0.06 2.84 4.45
CA ASP A 32 -0.63 3.14 5.72
C ASP A 32 -1.68 4.24 5.52
N VAL A 33 -1.36 5.31 4.77
CA VAL A 33 -2.33 6.35 4.37
C VAL A 33 -3.53 5.77 3.62
N LEU A 34 -3.31 4.81 2.70
CA LEU A 34 -4.42 4.13 2.02
C LEU A 34 -5.26 3.27 2.97
N LEU A 35 -4.62 2.55 3.91
CA LEU A 35 -5.35 1.76 4.91
C LEU A 35 -6.22 2.65 5.81
N ASP A 36 -5.68 3.77 6.27
CA ASP A 36 -6.41 4.75 7.08
C ASP A 36 -7.57 5.36 6.27
N TYR A 37 -7.35 5.69 5.00
CA TYR A 37 -8.39 6.23 4.12
C TYR A 37 -9.53 5.22 3.85
N LEU A 38 -9.27 3.92 3.92
CA LEU A 38 -10.29 2.87 3.83
C LEU A 38 -11.09 2.70 5.12
N SER A 39 -10.51 3.03 6.28
CA SER A 39 -11.09 2.72 7.60
C SER A 39 -12.41 3.43 7.91
N THR A 40 -12.75 4.51 7.19
CA THR A 40 -13.98 5.29 7.39
C THR A 40 -15.25 4.57 6.93
N ASP A 41 -15.27 4.04 5.70
CA ASP A 41 -16.43 3.33 5.12
C ASP A 41 -16.05 2.44 3.93
N GLY A 42 -14.76 2.30 3.64
CA GLY A 42 -14.25 1.79 2.38
C GLY A 42 -14.48 2.71 1.18
N ILE A 43 -13.78 2.42 0.09
CA ILE A 43 -13.82 3.20 -1.14
C ILE A 43 -14.74 2.50 -2.15
N PRO A 44 -15.75 3.17 -2.72
CA PRO A 44 -16.54 2.59 -3.80
C PRO A 44 -15.66 2.17 -4.97
N VAL A 45 -15.95 1.01 -5.57
CA VAL A 45 -15.19 0.49 -6.71
C VAL A 45 -16.08 0.14 -7.90
N SER A 46 -15.48 0.16 -9.09
CA SER A 46 -16.09 -0.32 -10.33
C SER A 46 -16.53 -1.79 -10.19
N PRO A 47 -17.79 -2.13 -10.52
CA PRO A 47 -18.25 -3.53 -10.42
C PRO A 47 -17.45 -4.52 -11.28
N LYS A 48 -16.98 -4.05 -12.45
CA LYS A 48 -16.29 -4.85 -13.46
C LYS A 48 -14.79 -4.98 -13.17
N THR A 49 -14.12 -3.87 -12.87
CA THR A 49 -12.65 -3.81 -12.75
C THR A 49 -12.16 -3.74 -11.31
N SER A 50 -13.06 -3.47 -10.36
CA SER A 50 -12.74 -3.20 -8.96
C SER A 50 -11.78 -2.02 -8.74
N GLU A 51 -11.64 -1.12 -9.72
CA GLU A 51 -10.91 0.14 -9.60
C GLU A 51 -11.65 1.11 -8.68
N PHE A 52 -10.92 1.92 -7.92
CA PHE A 52 -11.47 2.99 -7.09
C PHE A 52 -12.31 3.97 -7.92
N ALA A 53 -13.40 4.44 -7.32
CA ALA A 53 -14.24 5.46 -7.92
C ALA A 53 -13.43 6.72 -8.24
N ILE A 54 -13.60 7.23 -9.46
CA ILE A 54 -12.85 8.37 -10.01
C ILE A 54 -12.91 9.59 -9.07
N ALA A 55 -14.06 9.81 -8.43
CA ALA A 55 -14.27 10.93 -7.51
C ALA A 55 -13.35 10.91 -6.26
N ARG A 56 -12.80 9.74 -5.90
CA ARG A 56 -11.92 9.58 -4.72
C ARG A 56 -10.43 9.69 -5.06
N LEU A 57 -10.07 9.59 -6.34
CA LEU A 57 -8.66 9.57 -6.78
C LEU A 57 -7.91 10.88 -6.49
N PRO A 58 -8.48 12.09 -6.71
CA PRO A 58 -7.76 13.33 -6.44
C PRO A 58 -7.40 13.49 -4.96
N GLU A 59 -8.37 13.21 -4.08
CA GLU A 59 -8.19 13.28 -2.63
C GLU A 59 -7.13 12.28 -2.16
N LEU A 60 -7.25 11.00 -2.55
CA LEU A 60 -6.28 9.98 -2.18
C LEU A 60 -4.87 10.32 -2.68
N ASN A 61 -4.73 10.78 -3.93
CA ASN A 61 -3.45 11.19 -4.50
C ASN A 61 -2.79 12.33 -3.71
N ALA A 62 -3.58 13.30 -3.23
CA ALA A 62 -3.08 14.44 -2.47
C ALA A 62 -2.51 14.06 -1.09
N LEU A 63 -2.89 12.90 -0.53
CA LEU A 63 -2.40 12.40 0.76
C LEU A 63 -1.05 11.68 0.65
N LEU A 64 -0.66 11.26 -0.56
CA LEU A 64 0.57 10.50 -0.79
C LEU A 64 1.81 11.38 -0.64
N THR A 65 2.97 10.77 -0.40
CA THR A 65 4.24 11.49 -0.21
C THR A 65 4.64 12.26 -1.47
N HIS A 66 4.38 11.65 -2.62
CA HIS A 66 4.64 12.24 -3.93
C HIS A 66 3.35 12.21 -4.76
N PRO A 67 2.42 13.16 -4.55
CA PRO A 67 1.22 13.28 -5.36
C PRO A 67 1.59 13.48 -6.83
N VAL A 68 0.90 12.79 -7.74
CA VAL A 68 1.12 12.96 -9.17
C VAL A 68 0.23 14.09 -9.68
N PRO A 69 0.76 15.17 -10.28
CA PRO A 69 -0.07 16.22 -10.86
C PRO A 69 -0.85 15.68 -12.05
N ILE A 70 -2.18 15.74 -11.98
CA ILE A 70 -3.05 15.26 -13.06
C ILE A 70 -3.62 16.45 -13.81
N GLY A 71 -3.15 16.67 -15.05
CA GLY A 71 -3.66 17.69 -15.97
C GLY A 71 -5.00 17.33 -16.63
N LEU A 72 -5.77 16.42 -16.03
CA LEU A 72 -7.03 15.91 -16.57
C LEU A 72 -8.19 16.21 -15.62
N HIS A 73 -9.28 16.75 -16.14
CA HIS A 73 -10.50 17.01 -15.37
C HIS A 73 -11.16 15.74 -14.78
N ARG A 74 -11.01 14.58 -15.43
CA ARG A 74 -11.52 13.28 -14.96
C ARG A 74 -10.52 12.15 -15.24
N GLY A 75 -9.34 12.21 -14.61
CA GLY A 75 -8.36 11.13 -14.68
C GLY A 75 -8.92 9.81 -14.13
N LYS A 76 -8.73 8.71 -14.86
CA LYS A 76 -9.03 7.35 -14.36
C LYS A 76 -7.90 6.88 -13.43
N GLN A 77 -8.08 5.76 -12.73
CA GLN A 77 -7.06 5.26 -11.79
C GLN A 77 -5.69 5.04 -12.45
N THR A 78 -5.64 4.63 -13.71
CA THR A 78 -4.39 4.50 -14.49
C THR A 78 -3.66 5.83 -14.72
N SER A 79 -4.35 6.96 -14.62
CA SER A 79 -3.73 8.30 -14.64
C SER A 79 -2.97 8.60 -13.34
N TYR A 80 -3.27 7.90 -12.24
CA TYR A 80 -2.65 8.08 -10.93
C TYR A 80 -1.74 6.88 -10.61
N PRO A 81 -0.49 6.84 -11.11
CA PRO A 81 0.35 5.63 -11.05
C PRO A 81 0.61 5.15 -9.62
N ASN A 82 0.85 6.06 -8.67
CA ASN A 82 1.08 5.71 -7.27
C ASN A 82 -0.18 5.10 -6.64
N VAL A 83 -1.35 5.70 -6.87
CA VAL A 83 -2.65 5.15 -6.41
C VAL A 83 -2.93 3.80 -7.07
N ALA A 84 -2.62 3.64 -8.36
CA ALA A 84 -2.78 2.38 -9.07
C ALA A 84 -1.91 1.26 -8.48
N GLY A 85 -0.64 1.55 -8.20
CA GLY A 85 0.29 0.61 -7.56
C GLY A 85 -0.16 0.21 -6.15
N LEU A 86 -0.55 1.19 -5.32
CA LEU A 86 -1.05 0.93 -3.97
C LEU A 86 -2.32 0.08 -3.98
N HIS A 87 -3.24 0.33 -4.92
CA HIS A 87 -4.44 -0.50 -5.09
C HIS A 87 -4.11 -1.95 -5.45
N LEU A 88 -3.13 -2.18 -6.33
CA LEU A 88 -2.68 -3.53 -6.66
C LEU A 88 -2.11 -4.22 -5.41
N LEU A 89 -1.17 -3.57 -4.72
CA LEU A 89 -0.60 -4.07 -3.46
C LEU A 89 -1.69 -4.36 -2.42
N LEU A 90 -2.71 -3.53 -2.31
CA LEU A 90 -3.81 -3.72 -1.36
C LEU A 90 -4.58 -5.02 -1.65
N ARG A 91 -4.88 -5.29 -2.92
CA ARG A 91 -5.57 -6.52 -3.34
C ARG A 91 -4.71 -7.76 -3.15
N PHE A 92 -3.45 -7.63 -3.50
CA PHE A 92 -2.46 -8.70 -3.54
C PHE A 92 -1.94 -9.11 -2.17
N SER A 93 -1.77 -8.15 -1.26
CA SER A 93 -1.49 -8.40 0.16
C SER A 93 -2.69 -8.97 0.92
N ARG A 94 -3.89 -8.97 0.31
CA ARG A 94 -5.18 -9.33 0.95
C ARG A 94 -5.55 -8.45 2.15
N LEU A 95 -4.87 -7.30 2.30
CA LEU A 95 -5.21 -6.27 3.31
C LEU A 95 -6.48 -5.52 2.93
N GLY A 96 -6.79 -5.42 1.64
CA GLY A 96 -8.11 -5.04 1.15
C GLY A 96 -8.88 -6.21 0.57
N LYS A 97 -10.21 -6.14 0.67
CA LYS A 97 -11.14 -7.04 0.00
C LYS A 97 -12.28 -6.24 -0.62
N VAL A 98 -12.82 -6.74 -1.73
CA VAL A 98 -13.99 -6.13 -2.36
C VAL A 98 -15.24 -6.72 -1.70
N ASP A 99 -15.97 -5.88 -0.97
CA ASP A 99 -17.32 -6.16 -0.52
C ASP A 99 -18.31 -5.92 -1.66
N ARG A 100 -19.18 -6.90 -1.90
CA ARG A 100 -20.20 -6.90 -2.97
C ARG A 100 -21.62 -7.08 -2.43
N PHE A 101 -21.83 -7.05 -1.12
CA PHE A 101 -23.16 -7.25 -0.54
C PHE A 101 -24.11 -6.05 -0.73
N GLY A 102 -23.57 -4.86 -1.01
CA GLY A 102 -24.36 -3.64 -1.28
C GLY A 102 -24.62 -3.36 -2.77
N THR A 103 -25.44 -2.35 -3.05
CA THR A 103 -25.77 -1.89 -4.42
C THR A 103 -24.54 -1.40 -5.20
N THR A 104 -23.57 -0.82 -4.48
CA THR A 104 -22.27 -0.42 -5.03
C THR A 104 -21.16 -1.21 -4.33
N PRO A 105 -20.37 -2.02 -5.05
CA PRO A 105 -19.22 -2.69 -4.47
C PRO A 105 -18.21 -1.72 -3.87
N ARG A 106 -17.56 -2.10 -2.78
CA ARG A 106 -16.58 -1.26 -2.08
C ARG A 106 -15.31 -2.03 -1.78
N MET A 107 -14.15 -1.41 -1.92
CA MET A 107 -12.92 -1.88 -1.32
C MET A 107 -12.97 -1.55 0.17
N ILE A 108 -12.86 -2.57 1.02
CA ILE A 108 -12.86 -2.44 2.47
C ILE A 108 -11.61 -3.11 3.06
N LEU A 109 -11.25 -2.74 4.27
CA LEU A 109 -10.18 -3.42 5.01
C LEU A 109 -10.58 -4.85 5.35
N ASN A 110 -9.61 -5.76 5.21
CA ASN A 110 -9.66 -7.05 5.85
C ASN A 110 -9.12 -6.91 7.27
N THR A 111 -10.01 -6.80 8.26
CA THR A 111 -9.67 -6.52 9.66
C THR A 111 -8.68 -7.51 10.26
N GLU A 112 -8.77 -8.80 9.91
CA GLU A 112 -7.82 -9.81 10.37
C GLU A 112 -6.40 -9.56 9.84
N MET A 113 -6.27 -9.25 8.54
CA MET A 113 -4.98 -8.95 7.94
C MET A 113 -4.44 -7.61 8.43
N ALA A 114 -5.32 -6.62 8.62
CA ALA A 114 -4.95 -5.32 9.17
C ALA A 114 -4.40 -5.45 10.60
N ALA A 115 -4.99 -6.32 11.43
CA ALA A 115 -4.45 -6.61 12.77
C ALA A 115 -3.03 -7.21 12.69
N LYS A 116 -2.79 -8.14 11.74
CA LYS A 116 -1.45 -8.72 11.51
C LYS A 116 -0.46 -7.68 11.01
N TRP A 117 -0.87 -6.80 10.10
CA TRP A 117 -0.06 -5.69 9.59
C TRP A 117 0.42 -4.76 10.71
N GLN A 118 -0.45 -4.48 11.70
CA GLN A 118 -0.08 -3.62 12.82
C GLN A 118 0.97 -4.23 13.76
N LEU A 119 1.13 -5.55 13.76
CA LEU A 119 2.17 -6.24 14.53
C LEU A 119 3.55 -6.18 13.87
N LEU A 120 3.61 -5.84 12.58
CA LEU A 120 4.87 -5.77 11.84
C LEU A 120 5.58 -4.46 12.12
N ASN A 121 6.90 -4.55 12.33
CA ASN A 121 7.75 -3.37 12.34
C ASN A 121 7.88 -2.76 10.93
N PRO A 122 8.39 -1.52 10.79
CA PRO A 122 8.47 -0.85 9.49
C PRO A 122 9.24 -1.63 8.40
N THR A 123 10.32 -2.32 8.77
CA THR A 123 11.10 -3.15 7.85
C THR A 123 10.31 -4.37 7.39
N GLU A 124 9.63 -5.06 8.30
CA GLU A 124 8.77 -6.21 7.99
C GLU A 124 7.59 -5.81 7.11
N ARG A 125 6.98 -4.63 7.34
CA ARG A 125 5.94 -4.05 6.47
C ARG A 125 6.47 -3.85 5.05
N TYR A 126 7.65 -3.26 4.91
CA TYR A 126 8.29 -3.07 3.61
C TYR A 126 8.49 -4.40 2.88
N PHE A 127 9.13 -5.38 3.53
CA PHE A 127 9.37 -6.68 2.93
C PHE A 127 8.09 -7.45 2.65
N SER A 128 7.07 -7.33 3.49
CA SER A 128 5.76 -7.93 3.24
C SER A 128 5.11 -7.35 1.99
N LEU A 129 5.26 -6.06 1.69
CA LEU A 129 4.74 -5.47 0.44
C LEU A 129 5.58 -5.88 -0.76
N LEU A 130 6.92 -5.92 -0.61
CA LEU A 130 7.84 -6.32 -1.66
C LEU A 130 7.64 -7.80 -2.08
N ASP A 131 7.53 -8.69 -1.09
CA ASP A 131 7.25 -10.12 -1.29
C ASP A 131 5.97 -10.33 -2.08
N ARG A 132 4.93 -9.55 -1.72
CA ARG A 132 3.68 -9.56 -2.47
C ARG A 132 3.92 -9.09 -3.90
N TRP A 133 4.59 -7.96 -4.14
CA TRP A 133 4.82 -7.46 -5.50
C TRP A 133 5.50 -8.48 -6.43
N TRP A 134 6.44 -9.29 -5.92
CA TRP A 134 7.20 -10.25 -6.74
C TRP A 134 6.53 -11.63 -6.90
N SER A 135 5.52 -11.93 -6.08
CA SER A 135 4.87 -13.26 -6.06
C SER A 135 3.61 -13.35 -6.94
N PHE A 136 3.35 -12.37 -7.81
CA PHE A 136 2.23 -12.35 -8.77
C PHE A 136 2.65 -12.65 -10.20
#